data_AF-A0AAV4ZSY4-F1
#
_entry.id   AF-A0AAV4ZSY4-F1
#
_cell.length_a   1.000
_cell.length_b   1.000
_cell.length_c   1.000
_cell.angle_alpha   90.00
_cell.angle_beta   90.00
_cell.angle_gamma   90.00
#
_symmetry.space_group_name_H-M   'P 1'
#
loop_
_entity.id
_entity.type
_entity.pdbx_description
1 polymer ?
#
loop_
_entity_poly.entity_id
_entity_poly.type
_entity_poly.pdbx_seq_one_letter_code
_entity_poly.pdbx_strand_id
1 'polypeptide(L)'
;MSSADYQQQRVYDYEAEAVEPIAHFLLSRDDIRALVDRMCRLTGTPVPDVRFLGSTTIPCKAVIGPGVYRLDIADWGRTPPIVLHETAHLAQFADPEGRRELMAGVHHGPVFVRLAIDIYSTFLTVETEVLERLASLHKVSFAARRAKTTNFTQVQF
;
A
#
# COMPACT_ATOMS: atom_id res chain seq x y z
N MET A 1 12.04 -10.50 22.90
CA MET A 1 12.75 -10.19 21.65
C MET A 1 11.69 -9.99 20.57
N SER A 2 11.49 -8.75 20.13
CA SER A 2 10.41 -8.37 19.20
C SER A 2 10.83 -8.75 17.77
N SER A 3 10.33 -9.88 17.26
CA SER A 3 10.38 -10.21 15.83
C SER A 3 9.17 -9.64 15.08
N ALA A 4 8.70 -8.45 15.48
CA ALA A 4 7.36 -7.99 15.14
C ALA A 4 7.17 -7.86 13.62
N ASP A 5 8.15 -7.34 12.89
CA ASP A 5 8.05 -7.23 11.43
C ASP A 5 9.25 -7.85 10.71
N TYR A 6 9.20 -9.17 10.57
CA TYR A 6 10.35 -9.96 10.11
C TYR A 6 10.77 -9.71 8.65
N GLN A 7 9.89 -9.14 7.81
CA GLN A 7 10.17 -8.91 6.39
C GLN A 7 10.10 -7.45 5.96
N GLN A 8 9.90 -6.50 6.88
CA GLN A 8 9.88 -5.06 6.60
C GLN A 8 11.03 -4.60 5.67
N GLN A 9 12.28 -4.91 6.04
CA GLN A 9 13.42 -4.50 5.23
C GLN A 9 13.38 -5.09 3.81
N ARG A 10 12.94 -6.34 3.66
CA ARG A 10 12.85 -6.98 2.34
C ARG A 10 11.77 -6.35 1.48
N VAL A 11 10.67 -5.93 2.10
CA VAL A 11 9.61 -5.19 1.40
C VAL A 11 10.12 -3.84 0.93
N TYR A 12 10.84 -3.10 1.77
CA TYR A 12 11.46 -1.84 1.35
C TYR A 12 12.48 -2.03 0.24
N ASP A 13 13.33 -3.06 0.32
CA ASP A 13 14.30 -3.35 -0.74
C ASP A 13 13.60 -3.71 -2.06
N TYR A 14 12.52 -4.50 -1.98
CA TYR A 14 11.67 -4.83 -3.14
C TYR A 14 11.02 -3.59 -3.74
N GLU A 15 10.40 -2.74 -2.93
CA GLU A 15 9.69 -1.56 -3.42
C GLU A 15 10.66 -0.54 -4.03
N ALA A 16 11.81 -0.30 -3.39
CA ALA A 16 12.82 0.62 -3.89
C ALA A 16 13.38 0.21 -5.26
N GLU A 17 13.60 -1.09 -5.50
CA GLU A 17 14.16 -1.58 -6.76
C GLU A 17 13.11 -1.82 -7.84
N ALA A 18 11.93 -2.35 -7.47
CA ALA A 18 10.95 -2.84 -8.43
C ALA A 18 9.75 -1.91 -8.63
N VAL A 19 9.33 -1.17 -7.59
CA VAL A 19 8.05 -0.45 -7.60
C VAL A 19 8.25 1.06 -7.73
N GLU A 20 9.11 1.65 -6.90
CA GLU A 20 9.39 3.08 -6.89
C GLU A 20 9.82 3.64 -8.26
N PRO A 21 10.67 2.96 -9.06
CA PRO A 21 11.10 3.49 -10.35
C PRO A 21 9.99 3.61 -11.40
N ILE A 22 8.88 2.88 -11.26
CA ILE A 22 7.79 2.86 -12.25
C ILE A 22 7.10 4.23 -12.33
N ALA A 23 6.94 4.90 -11.18
CA ALA A 23 6.19 6.13 -11.07
C ALA A 23 6.87 7.13 -10.13
N HIS A 24 8.16 7.39 -10.37
CA HIS A 24 8.95 8.33 -9.59
C HIS A 24 8.71 9.80 -9.99
N PHE A 25 7.49 10.29 -9.75
CA PHE A 25 7.11 11.69 -9.97
C PHE A 25 6.14 12.15 -8.89
N LEU A 26 6.12 13.47 -8.63
CA LEU A 26 5.23 14.06 -7.63
C LEU A 26 3.84 14.33 -8.23
N LEU A 27 2.80 13.84 -7.56
CA LEU A 27 1.42 14.16 -7.86
C LEU A 27 0.99 15.49 -7.22
N SER A 28 0.02 16.15 -7.84
CA SER A 28 -0.68 17.29 -7.22
C SER A 28 -1.46 16.81 -5.98
N ARG A 29 -1.83 17.74 -5.10
CA ARG A 29 -2.62 17.41 -3.91
C ARG A 29 -3.99 16.82 -4.27
N ASP A 30 -4.58 17.28 -5.37
CA ASP A 30 -5.88 16.79 -5.84
C ASP A 30 -5.77 15.42 -6.51
N ASP A 31 -4.69 15.18 -7.27
CA ASP A 31 -4.41 13.86 -7.83
C ASP A 31 -4.14 12.81 -6.74
N ILE A 32 -3.48 13.20 -5.64
CA ILE A 32 -3.31 12.34 -4.47
C ILE A 32 -4.66 11.97 -3.87
N ARG A 33 -5.57 12.94 -3.67
CA ARG A 33 -6.91 12.66 -3.14
C ARG A 33 -7.70 11.74 -4.06
N ALA A 34 -7.63 11.98 -5.37
CA ALA A 34 -8.27 11.11 -6.37
C ALA A 34 -7.65 9.69 -6.41
N LEU A 35 -6.34 9.56 -6.23
CA LEU A 35 -5.66 8.27 -6.14
C LEU A 35 -6.14 7.49 -4.90
N VAL A 36 -6.16 8.15 -3.74
CA VAL A 36 -6.64 7.57 -2.48
C VAL A 36 -8.11 7.14 -2.58
N ASP A 37 -8.99 7.99 -3.12
CA ASP A 37 -10.42 7.65 -3.30
C ASP A 37 -10.59 6.40 -4.18
N ARG A 38 -9.87 6.32 -5.31
CA ARG A 38 -9.92 5.14 -6.20
C ARG A 38 -9.39 3.88 -5.53
N MET A 39 -8.30 3.98 -4.76
CA MET A 39 -7.77 2.85 -3.98
C MET A 39 -8.80 2.38 -2.95
N CYS A 40 -9.45 3.32 -2.26
CA CYS A 40 -10.48 3.00 -1.27
C CYS A 40 -11.66 2.25 -1.90
N ARG A 41 -12.14 2.71 -3.06
CA ARG A 41 -13.18 2.01 -3.83
C ARG A 41 -12.74 0.62 -4.27
N LEU A 42 -11.51 0.48 -4.76
CA LEU A 42 -10.94 -0.80 -5.20
C LEU A 42 -10.93 -1.83 -4.05
N THR A 43 -10.53 -1.39 -2.87
CA THR A 43 -10.32 -2.26 -1.70
C THR A 43 -11.54 -2.38 -0.80
N GLY A 44 -12.61 -1.62 -1.05
CA GLY A 44 -13.77 -1.52 -0.17
C GLY A 44 -13.44 -0.90 1.19
N THR A 45 -12.37 -0.09 1.27
CA THR A 45 -11.96 0.60 2.49
C THR A 45 -12.62 1.97 2.61
N PRO A 46 -12.87 2.47 3.83
CA PRO A 46 -13.30 3.86 4.01
C PRO A 46 -12.28 4.84 3.41
N VAL A 47 -12.74 6.01 2.97
CA VAL A 47 -11.84 7.07 2.50
C VAL A 47 -11.25 7.80 3.72
N PRO A 48 -9.92 7.89 3.86
CA PRO A 48 -9.27 8.59 4.96
C PRO A 48 -9.34 10.13 4.81
N ASP A 49 -9.20 10.85 5.92
CA ASP A 49 -8.80 12.26 5.88
C ASP A 49 -7.38 12.36 5.29
N VAL A 50 -7.15 13.27 4.33
CA VAL A 50 -5.84 13.42 3.66
C VAL A 50 -5.24 14.76 4.02
N ARG A 51 -4.13 14.72 4.77
CA ARG A 51 -3.42 15.91 5.25
C ARG A 51 -2.05 16.03 4.61
N PHE A 52 -1.70 17.26 4.24
CA PHE A 52 -0.37 17.60 3.74
C PHE A 52 0.41 18.32 4.83
N LEU A 53 1.56 17.77 5.21
CA LEU A 53 2.39 18.23 6.32
C LEU A 53 3.79 18.64 5.84
N GLY A 54 4.41 19.58 6.55
CA GLY A 54 5.82 19.94 6.38
C GLY A 54 6.78 18.94 7.04
N SER A 55 6.58 17.64 6.84
CA SER A 55 7.46 16.60 7.39
C SER A 55 8.77 16.53 6.60
N THR A 56 9.89 16.38 7.30
CA THR A 56 11.23 16.21 6.68
C THR A 56 11.79 14.80 6.86
N THR A 57 11.11 13.92 7.59
CA THR A 57 11.62 12.60 7.98
C THR A 57 10.75 11.44 7.52
N ILE A 58 9.44 11.65 7.37
CA ILE A 58 8.49 10.61 6.97
C ILE A 58 7.74 11.10 5.73
N PRO A 59 7.78 10.36 4.59
CA PRO A 59 7.18 10.80 3.35
C PRO A 59 5.65 10.73 3.38
N CYS A 60 5.10 9.67 3.95
CA CYS A 60 3.68 9.42 4.05
C CYS A 60 3.47 8.48 5.25
N LYS A 61 2.30 8.54 5.88
CA LYS A 61 1.96 7.66 7.00
C LYS A 61 0.45 7.46 7.10
N ALA A 62 0.03 6.20 7.14
CA ALA A 62 -1.29 5.81 7.62
C ALA A 62 -1.38 5.96 9.15
N VAL A 63 -2.35 6.74 9.61
CA VAL A 63 -2.63 6.94 11.03
C VAL A 63 -4.01 6.39 11.34
N ILE A 64 -4.02 5.26 12.07
CA ILE A 64 -5.21 4.48 12.37
C ILE A 64 -5.33 4.35 13.90
N GLY A 65 -6.48 4.68 14.45
CA GLY A 65 -6.78 4.56 15.87
C GLY A 65 -8.23 4.91 16.22
N PRO A 66 -8.61 4.91 17.51
CA PRO A 66 -9.95 5.30 17.93
C PRO A 66 -10.30 6.71 17.44
N GLY A 67 -11.29 6.83 16.56
CA GLY A 67 -11.72 8.10 15.97
C GLY A 67 -10.73 8.74 14.98
N VAL A 68 -9.66 8.02 14.59
CA VAL A 68 -8.64 8.54 13.67
C VAL A 68 -8.46 7.57 12.51
N TYR A 69 -8.68 8.08 11.30
CA TYR A 69 -8.46 7.34 10.06
C TYR A 69 -8.01 8.34 8.98
N ARG A 70 -6.69 8.52 8.86
CA ARG A 70 -6.10 9.55 8.00
C ARG A 70 -4.77 9.14 7.37
N LEU A 71 -4.41 9.82 6.29
CA LEU A 71 -3.08 9.83 5.68
C LEU A 71 -2.42 11.17 5.91
N ASP A 72 -1.25 11.15 6.53
CA ASP A 72 -0.39 12.31 6.71
C ASP A 72 0.74 12.23 5.66
N ILE A 73 0.78 13.18 4.72
CA ILE A 73 1.65 13.14 3.54
C ILE A 73 2.57 14.35 3.51
N ALA A 74 3.88 14.13 3.41
CA ALA A 74 4.85 15.18 3.18
C ALA A 74 4.78 15.70 1.74
N ASP A 75 5.10 16.98 1.51
CA ASP A 75 5.08 17.54 0.14
C ASP A 75 6.02 16.80 -0.83
N TRP A 76 7.10 16.19 -0.33
CA TRP A 76 8.04 15.37 -1.10
C TRP A 76 7.67 13.88 -1.16
N GLY A 77 6.72 13.42 -0.35
CA GLY A 77 6.25 12.02 -0.31
C GLY A 77 5.04 11.75 -1.21
N ARG A 78 4.67 12.69 -2.08
CA ARG A 78 3.49 12.60 -2.97
C ARG A 78 3.75 11.77 -4.24
N THR A 79 4.58 10.74 -4.16
CA THR A 79 4.76 9.82 -5.28
C THR A 79 3.67 8.75 -5.23
N PRO A 80 3.18 8.26 -6.39
CA PRO A 80 2.19 7.18 -6.41
C PRO A 80 2.61 5.96 -5.60
N PRO A 81 3.83 5.40 -5.73
CA PRO A 81 4.22 4.20 -4.97
C PRO A 81 4.13 4.37 -3.46
N ILE A 82 4.63 5.49 -2.92
CA ILE A 82 4.60 5.79 -1.48
C ILE A 82 3.16 5.88 -0.97
N VAL A 83 2.28 6.57 -1.70
CA VAL A 83 0.89 6.73 -1.28
C VAL A 83 0.11 5.42 -1.43
N LEU A 84 0.41 4.62 -2.46
CA LEU A 84 -0.17 3.29 -2.65
C LEU A 84 0.28 2.30 -1.55
N HIS A 85 1.52 2.38 -1.09
CA HIS A 85 2.02 1.62 0.07
C HIS A 85 1.21 1.94 1.34
N GLU A 86 1.11 3.21 1.69
CA GLU A 86 0.42 3.62 2.93
C GLU A 86 -1.09 3.35 2.86
N THR A 87 -1.68 3.42 1.67
CA THR A 87 -3.06 2.99 1.46
C THR A 87 -3.25 1.47 1.55
N ALA A 88 -2.24 0.66 1.22
CA ALA A 88 -2.26 -0.77 1.47
C ALA A 88 -2.34 -1.10 2.98
N HIS A 89 -1.73 -0.29 3.86
CA HIS A 89 -1.92 -0.43 5.31
C HIS A 89 -3.36 -0.13 5.76
N LEU A 90 -4.02 0.84 5.13
CA LEU A 90 -5.45 1.10 5.36
C LEU A 90 -6.31 -0.11 4.97
N ALA A 91 -5.98 -0.75 3.85
CA ALA A 91 -6.63 -1.98 3.40
C ALA A 91 -6.34 -3.17 4.33
N GLN A 92 -5.10 -3.33 4.78
CA GLN A 92 -4.72 -4.36 5.74
C GLN A 92 -5.51 -4.23 7.04
N PHE A 93 -5.76 -3.01 7.51
CA PHE A 93 -6.59 -2.78 8.70
C PHE A 93 -8.07 -3.07 8.48
N ALA A 94 -8.60 -2.85 7.28
CA ALA A 94 -9.97 -3.24 6.95
C ALA A 94 -10.12 -4.77 6.75
N ASP A 95 -9.02 -5.44 6.44
CA ASP A 95 -8.98 -6.87 6.19
C ASP A 95 -8.97 -7.73 7.48
N PRO A 96 -9.82 -8.77 7.62
CA PRO A 96 -9.82 -9.63 8.81
C PRO A 96 -8.52 -10.41 9.05
N GLU A 97 -7.81 -10.84 8.00
CA GLU A 97 -6.51 -11.52 8.12
C GLU A 97 -5.40 -10.49 8.39
N GLY A 98 -5.42 -9.38 7.66
CA GLY A 98 -4.48 -8.27 7.86
C GLY A 98 -4.54 -7.72 9.28
N ARG A 99 -5.72 -7.56 9.87
CA ARG A 99 -5.86 -7.19 11.29
C ARG A 99 -5.20 -8.17 12.24
N ARG A 100 -5.24 -9.47 11.95
CA ARG A 100 -4.57 -10.47 12.81
C ARG A 100 -3.06 -10.32 12.73
N GLU A 101 -2.51 -10.06 11.55
CA GLU A 101 -1.08 -9.75 11.38
C GLU A 101 -0.69 -8.48 12.16
N LEU A 102 -1.48 -7.41 12.03
CA LEU A 102 -1.25 -6.16 12.77
C LEU A 102 -1.29 -6.36 14.29
N MET A 103 -2.25 -7.15 14.81
CA MET A 103 -2.32 -7.48 16.24
C MET A 103 -1.13 -8.33 16.72
N ALA A 104 -0.49 -9.08 15.82
CA ALA A 104 0.73 -9.82 16.08
C ALA A 104 2.01 -8.95 15.92
N GLY A 105 1.86 -7.67 15.58
CA GLY A 105 2.96 -6.73 15.34
C GLY A 105 3.57 -6.82 13.92
N VAL A 106 2.96 -7.60 13.02
CA VAL A 106 3.45 -7.84 11.66
C VAL A 106 2.80 -6.84 10.71
N HIS A 107 3.44 -5.69 10.49
CA HIS A 107 2.90 -4.64 9.63
C HIS A 107 3.11 -4.94 8.14
N HIS A 108 4.25 -5.51 7.75
CA HIS A 108 4.56 -5.89 6.38
C HIS A 108 4.38 -7.40 6.15
N GLY A 109 3.34 -8.00 6.73
CA GLY A 109 3.06 -9.43 6.63
C GLY A 109 2.61 -9.87 5.23
N PRO A 110 2.47 -11.20 5.00
CA PRO A 110 2.02 -11.72 3.70
C PRO A 110 0.70 -11.12 3.20
N VAL A 111 -0.25 -10.80 4.08
CA VAL A 111 -1.52 -10.16 3.67
C VAL A 111 -1.28 -8.73 3.20
N PHE A 112 -0.45 -7.96 3.90
CA PHE A 112 -0.05 -6.62 3.45
C PHE A 112 0.56 -6.67 2.06
N VAL A 113 1.57 -7.52 1.85
CA VAL A 113 2.28 -7.59 0.56
C VAL A 113 1.33 -7.99 -0.57
N ARG A 114 0.39 -8.92 -0.31
CA ARG A 114 -0.64 -9.27 -1.30
C ARG A 114 -1.49 -8.05 -1.70
N LEU A 115 -2.00 -7.31 -0.70
CA LEU A 115 -2.79 -6.12 -0.94
C LEU A 115 -1.98 -5.06 -1.71
N ALA A 116 -0.72 -4.82 -1.32
CA ALA A 116 0.17 -3.90 -1.99
C ALA A 116 0.39 -4.31 -3.46
N ILE A 117 0.67 -5.58 -3.75
CA ILE A 117 0.84 -6.04 -5.14
C ILE A 117 -0.46 -5.88 -5.96
N ASP A 118 -1.63 -6.22 -5.41
CA ASP A 118 -2.91 -6.04 -6.12
C ASP A 118 -3.17 -4.57 -6.46
N ILE A 119 -2.86 -3.68 -5.52
CA ILE A 119 -2.97 -2.23 -5.67
C ILE A 119 -1.96 -1.73 -6.71
N TYR A 120 -0.68 -2.09 -6.60
CA TYR A 120 0.36 -1.70 -7.56
C TYR A 120 0.04 -2.19 -8.96
N SER A 121 -0.43 -3.44 -9.10
CA SER A 121 -0.79 -3.99 -10.40
C SER A 121 -1.89 -3.16 -11.08
N THR A 122 -2.89 -2.76 -10.30
CA THR A 122 -4.02 -1.95 -10.79
C THR A 122 -3.59 -0.53 -11.17
N PHE A 123 -2.82 0.16 -10.31
CA PHE A 123 -2.56 1.60 -10.47
C PHE A 123 -1.26 1.93 -11.21
N LEU A 124 -0.28 1.03 -11.20
CA LEU A 124 0.99 1.19 -11.89
C LEU A 124 1.04 0.41 -13.21
N THR A 125 -0.06 -0.25 -13.59
CA THR A 125 -0.22 -0.99 -14.85
C THR A 125 0.86 -2.05 -15.06
N VAL A 126 1.23 -2.76 -13.99
CA VAL A 126 2.18 -3.87 -14.03
C VAL A 126 1.44 -5.17 -13.78
N GLU A 127 1.70 -6.18 -14.59
CA GLU A 127 1.09 -7.50 -14.40
C GLU A 127 1.39 -8.06 -13.01
N THR A 128 0.37 -8.62 -12.36
CA THR A 128 0.49 -9.13 -10.98
C THR A 128 1.59 -10.20 -10.89
N GLU A 129 1.70 -11.08 -11.89
CA GLU A 129 2.73 -12.12 -11.98
C GLU A 129 4.16 -11.54 -11.96
N VAL A 130 4.36 -10.37 -12.57
CA VAL A 130 5.67 -9.71 -12.62
C VAL A 130 6.04 -9.21 -11.23
N LEU A 131 5.10 -8.54 -10.55
CA LEU A 131 5.31 -8.03 -9.20
C LEU A 131 5.53 -9.18 -8.20
N GLU A 132 4.76 -10.28 -8.29
CA GLU A 132 4.95 -11.49 -7.47
C GLU A 132 6.33 -12.13 -7.69
N ARG A 133 6.78 -12.22 -8.95
CA ARG A 133 8.10 -12.75 -9.29
C ARG A 133 9.20 -11.86 -8.70
N LEU A 134 9.08 -10.55 -8.83
CA LEU A 134 10.05 -9.60 -8.27
C LEU A 134 10.06 -9.68 -6.74
N ALA A 135 8.91 -9.67 -6.07
CA ALA A 135 8.82 -9.89 -4.62
C ALA A 135 9.51 -11.20 -4.17
N SER A 136 9.31 -12.28 -4.93
CA SER A 136 9.96 -13.58 -4.67
C SER A 136 11.48 -13.53 -4.80
N LEU A 137 12.03 -12.78 -5.78
CA LEU A 137 13.48 -12.58 -5.93
C LEU A 137 14.08 -11.86 -4.71
N HIS A 138 13.31 -10.96 -4.09
CA HIS A 138 13.67 -10.27 -2.86
C HIS A 138 13.34 -11.07 -1.58
N LYS A 139 12.90 -12.34 -1.72
CA LYS A 139 12.52 -13.22 -0.61
C LYS A 139 11.41 -12.63 0.27
N VAL A 140 10.52 -11.85 -0.34
CA VAL A 140 9.30 -11.33 0.28
C VAL A 140 8.21 -12.40 0.19
N SER A 141 7.59 -12.71 1.32
CA SER A 141 6.45 -13.63 1.38
C SER A 141 5.15 -12.85 1.23
N PHE A 142 4.25 -13.35 0.40
CA PHE A 142 2.92 -12.77 0.17
C PHE A 142 1.84 -13.86 0.24
N ALA A 143 0.65 -13.47 0.67
CA ALA A 143 -0.49 -14.38 0.74
C ALA A 143 -0.93 -14.81 -0.66
N ALA A 144 -1.63 -15.95 -0.74
CA ALA A 144 -2.19 -16.42 -1.99
C ALA A 144 -3.19 -15.42 -2.58
N ARG A 145 -3.33 -15.44 -3.92
CA ARG A 145 -4.37 -14.65 -4.60
C ARG A 145 -5.74 -15.03 -4.06
N ARG A 146 -6.59 -14.02 -3.87
CA ARG A 146 -7.96 -14.25 -3.40
C ARG A 146 -8.83 -14.60 -4.61
N ALA A 147 -9.53 -15.74 -4.56
CA ALA A 147 -10.42 -16.21 -5.63
C ALA A 147 -11.61 -15.28 -5.97
N LYS A 148 -11.73 -14.13 -5.28
CA LYS A 148 -12.77 -13.10 -5.45
C LYS A 148 -12.25 -11.71 -5.82
N THR A 149 -10.98 -11.54 -6.18
CA THR A 149 -10.58 -10.37 -6.98
C THR A 149 -10.90 -10.61 -8.46
N THR A 150 -12.10 -11.10 -8.73
CA THR A 150 -12.67 -11.17 -10.08
C THR A 150 -12.91 -9.75 -10.58
N ASN A 151 -12.13 -9.35 -11.58
CA ASN A 151 -12.42 -8.31 -12.58
C ASN A 151 -12.54 -6.87 -12.05
N PHE A 152 -11.41 -6.24 -11.70
CA PHE A 152 -11.32 -4.78 -11.63
C PHE A 152 -11.07 -4.12 -13.00
N THR A 153 -11.08 -4.90 -14.09
CA THR A 153 -11.03 -4.43 -15.48
C THR A 153 -12.26 -3.62 -15.93
N GLN A 154 -13.17 -3.23 -15.03
CA GLN A 154 -14.35 -2.42 -15.34
C GLN A 154 -14.56 -1.22 -14.41
N VAL A 155 -13.51 -0.60 -13.90
CA VAL A 155 -13.61 0.83 -13.57
C VAL A 155 -13.37 1.59 -14.86
N GLN A 156 -14.43 1.77 -15.66
CA GLN A 156 -14.36 2.66 -16.83
C GLN A 156 -14.19 4.11 -16.34
N PHE A 157 -13.28 4.80 -17.04
CA PHE A 157 -12.91 6.21 -16.85
C PHE A 157 -14.06 7.18 -17.16
#